data_AF-A0A918UTJ4-F1
#
_entry.id   AF-A0A918UTJ4-F1
#
_cell.length_a   1.000
_cell.length_b   1.000
_cell.length_c   1.000
_cell.angle_alpha   90.00
_cell.angle_beta   90.00
_cell.angle_gamma   90.00
#
_symmetry.space_group_name_H-M   'P 1'
#
loop_
_entity.id
_entity.type
_entity.pdbx_description
1 polymer ?
#
loop_
_entity_poly.entity_id
_entity_poly.type
_entity_poly.pdbx_seq_one_letter_code
_entity_poly.pdbx_strand_id
1 'polypeptide(L)'
;MAGHHDSHNDYVKGEMDIHDQQNSYNLFMGMTKWGSLGTAAFVLFITVMFAVKGAGFIPAVISTGALVVIGWLMLKTKPDAKH
;
A
#
# COMPACT_ATOMS: atom_id res chain seq x y z
N MET A 1 -20.19 -1.75 -45.70
CA MET A 1 -19.06 -0.87 -46.05
C MET A 1 -17.92 -1.18 -45.11
N ALA A 2 -17.04 -2.09 -45.52
CA ALA A 2 -15.84 -2.41 -44.76
C ALA A 2 -14.88 -1.22 -44.84
N GLY A 3 -14.80 -0.45 -43.74
CA GLY A 3 -13.86 0.65 -43.57
C GLY A 3 -12.55 0.09 -43.06
N HIS A 4 -11.55 0.11 -43.93
CA HIS A 4 -10.14 -0.19 -43.67
C HIS A 4 -9.62 0.69 -42.52
N HIS A 5 -9.43 0.13 -41.32
CA HIS A 5 -8.79 0.79 -40.17
C HIS A 5 -7.67 -0.09 -39.59
N ASP A 6 -6.95 -0.82 -40.45
CA ASP A 6 -5.72 -1.51 -40.07
C ASP A 6 -4.51 -0.63 -40.42
N SER A 7 -4.42 0.53 -39.78
CA SER A 7 -3.13 1.19 -39.61
C SER A 7 -2.37 0.42 -38.53
N HIS A 8 -1.76 -0.71 -38.93
CA HIS A 8 -0.70 -1.38 -38.20
C HIS A 8 0.39 -0.35 -37.91
N ASN A 9 0.34 0.30 -36.75
CA ASN A 9 1.53 0.92 -36.19
C ASN A 9 2.47 -0.26 -35.92
N ASP A 10 3.59 -0.37 -36.66
CA ASP A 10 4.53 -1.46 -36.47
C ASP A 10 4.89 -1.51 -34.98
N TYR A 11 4.61 -2.65 -34.33
CA TYR A 11 4.89 -2.80 -32.92
C TYR A 11 6.39 -2.65 -32.71
N VAL A 12 6.82 -1.52 -32.15
CA VAL A 12 8.20 -1.31 -31.74
C VAL A 12 8.32 -1.76 -30.30
N LYS A 13 9.13 -2.80 -30.08
CA LYS A 13 9.41 -3.33 -28.75
C LYS A 13 9.88 -2.20 -27.83
N GLY A 14 9.12 -1.95 -26.76
CA GLY A 14 9.45 -0.95 -25.73
C GLY A 14 8.75 0.40 -25.88
N GLU A 15 8.10 0.67 -27.01
CA GLU A 15 7.32 1.89 -27.27
C GLU A 15 5.83 1.72 -26.92
N MET A 16 5.46 0.60 -26.32
CA MET A 16 4.11 0.38 -25.82
C MET A 16 3.85 1.34 -24.65
N ASP A 17 2.74 2.09 -24.69
CA ASP A 17 2.30 2.89 -23.55
C ASP A 17 2.05 1.97 -22.34
N ILE A 18 2.67 2.32 -21.21
CA ILE A 18 2.60 1.58 -19.96
C ILE A 18 1.94 2.37 -18.81
N HIS A 19 1.27 3.49 -19.13
CA HIS A 19 0.70 4.38 -18.13
C HIS A 19 -0.27 3.66 -17.16
N ASP A 20 -1.16 2.82 -17.70
CA ASP A 20 -2.16 2.12 -16.88
C ASP A 20 -1.55 1.02 -16.01
N GLN A 21 -0.50 0.36 -16.50
CA GLN A 21 0.27 -0.64 -15.76
C GLN A 21 1.06 0.02 -14.63
N GLN A 22 1.68 1.17 -14.88
CA GLN A 22 2.36 1.96 -13.84
C GLN A 22 1.39 2.40 -12.75
N ASN A 23 0.21 2.91 -13.11
CA ASN A 23 -0.81 3.30 -12.15
C ASN A 23 -1.30 2.13 -11.30
N SER A 24 -1.54 0.98 -11.94
CA SER A 24 -1.93 -0.25 -11.23
C SER A 24 -0.85 -0.71 -10.26
N TYR A 25 0.42 -0.65 -10.67
CA TYR A 25 1.55 -1.00 -9.82
C TYR A 25 1.66 -0.04 -8.61
N ASN A 26 1.58 1.27 -8.85
CA ASN A 26 1.64 2.28 -7.79
C ASN A 26 0.51 2.09 -6.78
N LEU A 27 -0.71 1.80 -7.26
CA LEU A 27 -1.85 1.48 -6.39
C LEU A 27 -1.58 0.23 -5.55
N PHE A 28 -1.15 -0.87 -6.17
CA PHE A 28 -0.84 -2.12 -5.46
C PHE A 28 0.23 -1.93 -4.39
N MET A 29 1.30 -1.21 -4.71
CA MET A 29 2.37 -0.91 -3.76
C MET A 29 1.88 -0.02 -2.62
N GLY A 30 1.06 0.99 -2.92
CA GLY A 30 0.42 1.84 -1.91
C GLY A 30 -0.47 1.02 -0.96
N MET A 31 -1.32 0.15 -1.50
CA MET A 31 -2.20 -0.73 -0.72
C MET A 31 -1.40 -1.73 0.12
N THR A 32 -0.34 -2.32 -0.42
CA THR A 32 0.50 -3.28 0.33
C THR A 32 1.21 -2.58 1.49
N LYS A 33 1.76 -1.40 1.24
CA LYS A 33 2.47 -0.58 2.23
C LYS A 33 1.57 -0.18 3.39
N TRP A 34 0.41 0.41 3.12
CA TRP A 34 -0.50 0.85 4.17
C TRP A 34 -1.34 -0.30 4.75
N GLY A 35 -1.69 -1.28 3.93
CA GLY A 35 -2.45 -2.46 4.30
C GLY A 35 -1.70 -3.34 5.30
N SER A 36 -0.40 -3.59 5.08
CA SER A 36 0.42 -4.35 6.04
C SER A 36 0.49 -3.70 7.42
N LEU A 37 0.62 -2.36 7.49
CA LEU A 37 0.54 -1.64 8.76
C LEU A 37 -0.84 -1.78 9.41
N GLY A 38 -1.92 -1.65 8.62
CA GLY A 38 -3.29 -1.84 9.09
C GLY A 38 -3.53 -3.25 9.65
N THR A 39 -3.07 -4.29 8.96
CA THR A 39 -3.14 -5.67 9.43
C THR A 39 -2.36 -5.87 10.73
N ALA A 40 -1.14 -5.34 10.83
CA ALA A 40 -0.34 -5.43 12.05
C ALA A 40 -1.02 -4.74 13.24
N ALA A 41 -1.58 -3.54 13.02
CA ALA A 41 -2.31 -2.79 14.04
C ALA A 41 -3.57 -3.52 14.51
N PHE A 42 -4.33 -4.11 13.57
CA PHE A 42 -5.53 -4.88 13.88
C PHE A 42 -5.20 -6.14 14.70
N VAL A 43 -4.20 -6.91 14.27
CA VAL A 43 -3.76 -8.11 15.01
C VAL A 43 -3.31 -7.73 16.41
N LEU A 44 -2.45 -6.73 16.56
CA LEU A 44 -1.97 -6.28 17.87
C LEU A 44 -3.12 -5.87 18.78
N PHE A 45 -4.08 -5.10 18.26
CA PHE A 45 -5.23 -4.63 19.04
C PHE A 45 -6.05 -5.80 19.59
N ILE A 46 -6.44 -6.73 18.72
CA ILE A 46 -7.24 -7.90 19.10
C ILE A 46 -6.44 -8.80 20.06
N THR A 47 -5.14 -8.97 19.86
CA THR A 47 -4.27 -9.73 20.76
C THR A 47 -4.22 -9.11 22.15
N VAL A 48 -3.96 -7.81 22.27
CA VAL A 48 -3.86 -7.17 23.60
C VAL A 48 -5.23 -7.10 24.28
N MET A 49 -6.30 -6.89 23.50
CA MET A 49 -7.65 -6.81 24.03
C MET A 49 -8.16 -8.15 24.59
N PHE A 50 -7.89 -9.27 23.91
CA PHE A 50 -8.52 -10.55 24.24
C PHE A 50 -7.55 -11.63 24.74
N ALA A 51 -6.27 -11.58 24.35
CA ALA A 51 -5.31 -12.62 24.67
C ALA A 51 -4.40 -12.27 25.87
N VAL A 52 -4.29 -10.98 26.25
CA VAL A 52 -3.46 -10.56 27.39
C VAL A 52 -4.31 -10.42 28.66
N LYS A 53 -4.07 -11.31 29.63
CA LYS A 53 -4.76 -11.29 30.92
C LYS A 53 -4.50 -9.95 31.64
N GLY A 54 -5.58 -9.25 31.99
CA GLY A 54 -5.53 -8.03 32.80
C GLY A 54 -5.17 -6.75 32.04
N ALA A 55 -4.86 -6.81 30.73
CA ALA A 55 -4.62 -5.62 29.93
C ALA A 55 -5.93 -4.86 29.67
N GLY A 56 -6.94 -5.52 29.09
CA GLY A 56 -8.20 -4.86 28.75
C GLY A 56 -8.04 -3.77 27.67
N PHE A 57 -9.01 -2.85 27.60
CA PHE A 57 -9.14 -1.90 26.48
C PHE A 57 -8.03 -0.84 26.41
N ILE A 58 -7.66 -0.24 27.54
CA ILE A 58 -6.75 0.92 27.57
C ILE A 58 -5.34 0.56 27.06
N PRO A 59 -4.67 -0.51 27.54
CA PRO A 59 -3.37 -0.92 27.02
C PRO A 59 -3.42 -1.37 25.56
N ALA A 60 -4.54 -1.93 25.10
CA ALA A 60 -4.72 -2.29 23.70
C ALA A 60 -4.70 -1.05 22.80
N VAL A 61 -5.43 0.01 23.16
CA VAL A 61 -5.41 1.28 22.41
C VAL A 61 -4.03 1.93 22.45
N ILE A 62 -3.37 1.98 23.59
CA ILE A 62 -2.06 2.63 23.73
C ILE A 62 -1.00 1.91 22.88
N SER A 63 -0.91 0.58 22.99
CA SER A 63 0.08 -0.21 22.25
C SER A 63 -0.16 -0.18 20.74
N THR A 64 -1.41 -0.35 20.29
CA THR A 64 -1.77 -0.21 18.88
C THR A 64 -1.51 1.21 18.37
N GLY A 65 -1.86 2.23 19.15
CA GLY A 65 -1.58 3.62 18.80
C GLY A 65 -0.10 3.90 18.62
N ALA A 66 0.74 3.40 19.53
CA ALA A 66 2.20 3.51 19.44
C ALA A 66 2.73 2.83 18.16
N LEU A 67 2.27 1.61 17.85
CA LEU A 67 2.66 0.90 16.63
C LEU A 67 2.25 1.66 15.36
N VAL A 68 1.03 2.21 15.32
CA VAL A 68 0.55 2.99 14.17
C VAL A 68 1.38 4.26 13.98
N VAL A 69 1.68 5.00 15.05
CA VAL A 69 2.50 6.23 14.96
C VAL A 69 3.91 5.92 14.47
N ILE A 70 4.56 4.91 15.05
CA ILE A 70 5.91 4.50 14.65
C ILE A 70 5.89 4.00 13.20
N GLY A 71 4.95 3.12 12.86
CA GLY A 71 4.79 2.59 11.51
C GLY A 71 4.54 3.69 10.49
N TRP A 72 3.69 4.68 10.80
CA TRP A 72 3.44 5.82 9.92
C TRP A 72 4.70 6.66 9.71
N LEU A 73 5.47 6.96 10.76
CA LEU A 73 6.73 7.71 10.65
C LEU A 73 7.77 6.96 9.81
N MET A 74 7.87 5.64 9.95
CA MET A 74 8.81 4.81 9.20
C MET A 74 8.38 4.63 7.74
N LEU A 75 7.08 4.52 7.48
CA LEU A 75 6.54 4.31 6.15
C LEU A 75 6.29 5.60 5.39
N LYS A 76 6.31 6.77 6.02
CA LYS A 76 6.15 8.04 5.29
C LYS A 76 7.19 8.13 4.17
N THR A 77 6.72 8.26 2.93
CA THR A 77 7.60 8.40 1.77
C THR A 77 8.44 9.66 1.98
N LYS A 78 9.76 9.52 1.92
CA LYS A 78 10.67 10.67 1.98
C LYS A 78 10.60 11.40 0.63
N PRO A 79 10.72 12.74 0.61
CA PRO A 79 10.84 13.45 -0.65
C PRO A 79 12.02 12.89 -1.45
N ASP A 80 11.84 12.72 -2.77
CA ASP A 80 12.88 12.19 -3.64
C ASP A 80 14.17 12.95 -3.41
N ALA A 81 15.25 12.21 -3.14
CA ALA A 81 16.58 12.78 -3.13
C ALA A 81 16.81 13.34 -4.53
N LYS A 82 16.97 14.67 -4.63
CA LYS A 82 17.37 15.31 -5.88
C LYS A 82 18.72 14.72 -6.27
N HIS A 83 18.72 13.79 -7.21
CA HIS A 83 19.89 13.34 -7.94
C HIS A 83 19.88 14.01 -9.31
#